data_AF-A0A958U7H3-F1
#
_entry.id   AF-A0A958U7H3-F1
#
_cell.length_a   1.000
_cell.length_b   1.000
_cell.length_c   1.000
_cell.angle_alpha   90.00
_cell.angle_beta   90.00
_cell.angle_gamma   90.00
#
_symmetry.space_group_name_H-M   'P 1'
#
loop_
_entity.id
_entity.type
_entity.pdbx_description
1 polymer ?
#
loop_
_entity_poly.entity_id
_entity_poly.type
_entity_poly.pdbx_seq_one_letter_code
_entity_poly.pdbx_strand_id
1 'polypeptide(L)'
;MSRNIIIPYNPKLKERARELRKRMTLGEKIFWQAIRRRELKYEFHRQVPIDEFIVDFYCHELLLAIEIDGASHEPEAAKIRDAERQARLENWGISFLRFPDDAVINNIEEVLKTIETWIANAEQ
;
A
#
# COMPACT_ATOMS: atom_id res chain seq x y z
N MET A 1 7.93 -14.05 18.27
CA MET A 1 7.35 -12.70 18.34
C MET A 1 8.22 -11.79 17.50
N SER A 2 7.86 -11.60 16.23
CA SER A 2 8.54 -10.65 15.34
C SER A 2 8.42 -9.26 15.95
N ARG A 3 9.54 -8.55 16.10
CA ARG A 3 9.51 -7.13 16.49
C ARG A 3 8.86 -6.38 15.34
N ASN A 4 7.78 -5.63 15.60
CA ASN A 4 7.25 -4.68 14.64
C ASN A 4 8.38 -3.71 14.26
N ILE A 5 8.88 -3.83 13.03
CA ILE A 5 9.92 -2.94 12.52
C ILE A 5 9.25 -1.61 12.22
N ILE A 6 9.54 -0.62 13.05
CA ILE A 6 9.11 0.76 12.82
C ILE A 6 10.12 1.39 11.88
N ILE A 7 9.74 1.51 10.61
CA ILE A 7 10.53 2.22 9.61
C ILE A 7 10.38 3.72 9.89
N PRO A 8 11.49 4.49 10.01
CA PRO A 8 11.39 5.92 10.20
C PRO A 8 10.71 6.58 9.00
N TYR A 9 10.07 7.73 9.22
CA TYR A 9 9.46 8.52 8.16
C TYR A 9 9.76 9.99 8.35
N ASN A 10 9.76 10.74 7.25
CA ASN A 10 9.89 12.18 7.26
C ASN A 10 8.65 12.83 7.91
N PRO A 11 8.77 13.49 9.07
CA PRO A 11 7.62 14.05 9.78
C PRO A 11 6.83 15.08 8.97
N LYS A 12 7.46 15.72 7.96
CA LYS A 12 6.79 16.68 7.05
C LYS A 12 5.68 16.02 6.22
N LEU A 13 5.73 14.71 6.01
CA LEU A 13 4.71 13.97 5.25
C LEU A 13 3.43 13.74 6.05
N LYS A 14 3.44 13.99 7.38
CA LYS A 14 2.28 13.72 8.25
C LYS A 14 1.04 14.50 7.85
N GLU A 15 1.20 15.76 7.45
CA GLU A 15 0.08 16.60 7.02
C GLU A 15 -0.48 16.12 5.67
N ARG A 16 0.40 15.91 4.68
CA ARG A 16 0.02 15.35 3.38
C ARG A 16 -0.70 14.01 3.51
N ALA A 17 -0.19 13.11 4.34
CA ALA A 17 -0.84 11.83 4.62
C ALA A 17 -2.24 12.00 5.25
N ARG A 18 -2.46 13.01 6.09
CA ARG A 18 -3.81 13.31 6.63
C ARG A 18 -4.74 13.83 5.54
N GLU A 19 -4.25 14.62 4.60
CA GLU A 19 -5.03 15.10 3.47
C GLU A 19 -5.40 13.97 2.51
N LEU A 20 -4.45 13.10 2.15
CA LEU A 20 -4.70 11.93 1.31
C LEU A 20 -5.76 11.01 1.92
N ARG A 21 -5.72 10.80 3.24
CA ARG A 21 -6.79 10.08 3.95
C ARG A 21 -8.18 10.70 3.78
N LYS A 22 -8.28 12.01 3.58
CA LYS A 22 -9.57 12.68 3.34
C LYS A 22 -9.98 12.62 1.86
N ARG A 23 -9.00 12.50 0.96
CA ARG A 23 -9.15 12.65 -0.49
C ARG A 23 -8.92 11.36 -1.27
N MET A 24 -9.07 10.20 -0.63
CA MET A 24 -8.93 8.90 -1.30
C MET A 24 -9.82 8.80 -2.55
N THR A 25 -9.30 8.13 -3.58
CA THR A 25 -10.03 7.77 -4.80
C THR A 25 -11.20 6.83 -4.48
N LEU A 26 -12.02 6.53 -5.50
CA LEU A 26 -13.09 5.56 -5.36
C LEU A 26 -12.53 4.16 -5.09
N GLY A 27 -11.53 3.71 -5.84
CA GLY A 27 -10.88 2.40 -5.61
C GLY A 27 -10.30 2.28 -4.20
N GLU A 28 -9.54 3.28 -3.75
CA GLU A 28 -9.00 3.30 -2.38
C GLU A 28 -10.08 3.24 -1.29
N LYS A 29 -11.20 3.95 -1.47
CA LYS A 29 -12.32 3.88 -0.52
C LYS A 29 -12.95 2.48 -0.50
N ILE A 30 -13.18 1.88 -1.66
CA ILE A 30 -13.73 0.52 -1.79
C ILE A 30 -12.80 -0.48 -1.12
N PHE A 31 -11.51 -0.43 -1.46
CA PHE A 31 -10.48 -1.30 -0.89
C PHE A 31 -10.42 -1.16 0.63
N TRP A 32 -10.33 0.07 1.15
CA TRP A 32 -10.27 0.32 2.59
C TRP A 32 -11.49 -0.23 3.33
N GLN A 33 -12.69 -0.08 2.76
CA GLN A 33 -13.90 -0.65 3.36
C GLN A 33 -13.87 -2.19 3.34
N ALA A 34 -13.39 -2.79 2.26
CA ALA A 34 -13.36 -4.23 2.08
C ALA A 34 -12.37 -4.90 3.06
N ILE A 35 -11.11 -4.43 3.12
CA ILE A 35 -10.09 -5.03 3.99
C ILE A 35 -10.45 -4.90 5.48
N ARG A 36 -11.10 -3.79 5.86
CA ARG A 36 -11.56 -3.60 7.25
C ARG A 36 -12.70 -4.53 7.65
N ARG A 37 -13.57 -4.92 6.72
CA ARG A 37 -14.71 -5.79 6.99
C ARG A 37 -14.32 -7.27 7.04
N ARG A 38 -13.29 -7.65 6.28
CA ARG A 38 -12.82 -9.03 6.19
C ARG A 38 -12.10 -9.55 7.44
N GLU A 39 -11.83 -8.69 8.43
CA GLU A 39 -11.07 -9.06 9.64
C GLU A 39 -9.84 -9.90 9.31
N LEU A 40 -9.06 -9.45 8.31
CA LEU A 40 -7.80 -10.09 7.98
C LEU A 40 -6.94 -10.18 9.24
N LYS A 41 -6.18 -11.29 9.36
CA LYS A 41 -5.33 -11.59 10.53
C LYS A 41 -4.36 -10.44 10.90
N TYR A 42 -4.05 -9.58 9.95
CA TYR A 42 -3.07 -8.51 10.06
C TYR A 42 -3.71 -7.12 9.96
N GLU A 43 -3.15 -6.15 10.67
CA GLU A 43 -3.63 -4.78 10.62
C GLU A 43 -3.11 -4.06 9.37
N PHE A 44 -4.02 -3.41 8.66
CA PHE A 44 -3.68 -2.53 7.54
C PHE A 44 -3.97 -1.08 7.92
N HIS A 45 -3.04 -0.20 7.58
CA HIS A 45 -3.17 1.23 7.73
C HIS A 45 -3.14 1.88 6.35
N ARG A 46 -3.89 2.96 6.19
CA ARG A 46 -3.95 3.71 4.94
C ARG A 46 -3.10 4.97 4.98
N GLN A 47 -2.52 5.32 3.83
CA GLN A 47 -1.78 6.55 3.54
C GLN A 47 -0.65 6.74 4.55
N VAL A 48 0.27 5.78 4.60
CA VAL A 48 1.30 5.64 5.64
C VAL A 48 2.60 6.29 5.17
N PRO A 49 3.09 7.31 5.87
CA PRO A 49 4.44 7.81 5.64
C PRO A 49 5.47 6.74 5.99
N ILE A 50 6.37 6.46 5.06
CA ILE A 50 7.49 5.54 5.22
C ILE A 50 8.69 6.17 4.52
N ASP A 51 9.78 6.35 5.25
CA ASP A 51 10.96 7.04 4.76
C ASP A 51 10.60 8.43 4.19
N GLU A 52 10.88 8.70 2.91
CA GLU A 52 10.53 9.97 2.24
C GLU A 52 9.24 9.87 1.40
N PHE A 53 8.45 8.80 1.58
CA PHE A 53 7.29 8.49 0.75
C PHE A 53 6.03 8.24 1.57
N ILE A 54 4.88 8.20 0.89
CA ILE A 54 3.61 7.78 1.46
C ILE A 54 3.09 6.66 0.56
N VAL A 55 2.77 5.51 1.16
CA VAL A 55 2.13 4.37 0.47
C VAL A 55 0.63 4.34 0.78
N ASP A 56 -0.19 3.91 -0.17
CA ASP A 56 -1.64 3.94 -0.04
C ASP A 56 -2.17 3.06 1.09
N PHE A 57 -1.61 1.85 1.23
CA PHE A 57 -1.89 0.95 2.34
C PHE A 57 -0.63 0.21 2.78
N TYR A 58 -0.53 -0.08 4.07
CA TYR A 58 0.62 -0.75 4.66
C TYR A 58 0.22 -1.68 5.81
N CYS A 59 0.82 -2.86 5.82
CA CYS A 59 0.80 -3.79 6.95
C CYS A 59 2.21 -3.88 7.56
N HIS A 60 2.32 -3.50 8.83
CA HIS A 60 3.62 -3.46 9.53
C HIS A 60 4.16 -4.87 9.81
N GLU A 61 3.28 -5.80 10.12
CA GLU A 61 3.61 -7.18 10.49
C GLU A 61 4.19 -7.97 9.32
N LEU A 62 3.75 -7.64 8.10
CA LEU A 62 4.14 -8.31 6.86
C LEU A 62 5.18 -7.53 6.05
N LEU A 63 5.51 -6.29 6.46
CA LEU A 63 6.24 -5.32 5.64
C LEU A 63 5.65 -5.23 4.21
N LEU A 64 4.32 -5.18 4.12
CA LEU A 64 3.62 -5.21 2.84
C LEU A 64 2.97 -3.87 2.56
N ALA A 65 3.38 -3.22 1.47
CA ALA A 65 2.71 -2.08 0.88
C ALA A 65 1.74 -2.52 -0.21
N ILE A 66 0.55 -1.92 -0.24
CA ILE A 66 -0.44 -2.11 -1.30
C ILE A 66 -0.74 -0.74 -1.91
N GLU A 67 -0.53 -0.60 -3.21
CA GLU A 67 -0.77 0.63 -3.97
C GLU A 67 -1.95 0.42 -4.92
N ILE A 68 -2.83 1.41 -5.02
CA ILE A 68 -3.97 1.39 -5.95
C ILE A 68 -3.69 2.40 -7.05
N ASP A 69 -3.09 1.90 -8.13
CA ASP A 69 -2.68 2.73 -9.24
C ASP A 69 -3.91 3.06 -10.12
N GLY A 70 -4.33 4.32 -10.10
CA GLY A 70 -5.11 4.88 -11.19
C GLY A 70 -4.21 4.98 -12.43
N ALA A 71 -4.68 4.49 -13.59
CA ALA A 71 -3.94 4.46 -14.84
C ALA A 71 -3.10 5.75 -15.04
N SER A 72 -1.80 5.65 -14.81
CA SER A 72 -0.92 6.83 -14.78
C SER A 72 -0.33 6.98 -16.17
N HIS A 73 -0.88 7.89 -16.97
CA HIS A 73 -0.26 8.35 -18.22
C HIS A 73 0.93 9.28 -17.90
N GLU A 74 1.87 8.81 -17.09
CA GLU A 74 3.00 9.63 -16.68
C GLU A 74 4.16 9.57 -17.68
N PRO A 75 4.87 10.70 -17.89
CA PRO A 75 6.09 10.75 -18.71
C PRO A 75 7.18 9.81 -18.20
N GLU A 76 8.08 9.38 -19.09
CA GLU A 76 9.15 8.40 -18.79
C GLU A 76 10.05 8.81 -17.60
N ALA A 77 10.29 10.11 -17.41
CA ALA A 77 11.07 10.64 -16.28
C ALA A 77 10.38 10.42 -14.91
N ALA A 78 9.05 10.32 -14.88
CA ALA A 78 8.30 10.01 -13.68
C ALA A 78 8.44 8.52 -13.29
N LYS A 79 8.45 7.62 -14.28
CA LYS A 79 8.68 6.19 -14.07
C LYS A 79 10.04 5.86 -13.46
N ILE A 80 11.10 6.56 -13.90
CA ILE A 80 12.46 6.37 -13.35
C ILE A 80 12.49 6.76 -11.86
N ARG A 81 11.85 7.88 -11.50
CA ARG A 81 11.74 8.34 -10.11
C ARG A 81 10.91 7.36 -9.26
N ASP A 82 9.92 6.73 -9.86
CA ASP A 82 9.12 5.70 -9.21
C ASP A 82 9.89 4.39 -8.97
N ALA A 83 10.77 4.00 -9.90
CA ALA A 83 11.65 2.86 -9.72
C ALA A 83 12.66 3.08 -8.58
N GLU A 84 13.26 4.27 -8.49
CA GLU A 84 14.17 4.62 -7.38
C GLU A 84 13.44 4.65 -6.03
N ARG A 85 12.21 5.20 -6.01
CA ARG A 85 11.33 5.18 -4.84
C ARG A 85 11.06 3.75 -4.38
N GLN A 86 10.66 2.87 -5.30
CA GLN A 86 10.32 1.50 -4.97
C GLN A 86 11.55 0.74 -4.46
N ALA A 87 12.69 0.81 -5.16
CA ALA A 87 13.93 0.16 -4.74
C ALA A 87 14.37 0.62 -3.33
N ARG A 88 14.18 1.89 -3.00
CA ARG A 88 14.50 2.43 -1.67
C ARG A 88 13.61 1.84 -0.57
N LEU A 89 12.33 1.65 -0.84
CA LEU A 89 11.40 1.02 0.10
C LEU A 89 11.63 -0.50 0.21
N GLU A 90 11.95 -1.17 -0.90
CA GLU A 90 12.35 -2.58 -0.91
C GLU A 90 13.64 -2.83 -0.11
N ASN A 91 14.58 -1.89 -0.08
CA ASN A 91 15.77 -1.95 0.80
C ASN A 91 15.41 -1.95 2.30
N TRP A 92 14.23 -1.48 2.68
CA TRP A 92 13.69 -1.64 4.04
C TRP A 92 13.03 -3.00 4.28
N GLY A 93 13.02 -3.89 3.29
CA GLY A 93 12.34 -5.18 3.32
C GLY A 93 10.86 -5.12 2.94
N ILE A 94 10.40 -3.99 2.39
CA ILE A 94 9.00 -3.81 2.02
C ILE A 94 8.70 -4.54 0.71
N SER A 95 7.68 -5.39 0.73
CA SER A 95 7.08 -5.99 -0.47
C SER A 95 5.93 -5.14 -1.00
N PHE A 96 5.66 -5.22 -2.29
CA PHE A 96 4.60 -4.46 -2.96
C PHE A 96 3.59 -5.36 -3.66
N LEU A 97 2.31 -5.06 -3.47
CA LEU A 97 1.23 -5.48 -4.37
C LEU A 97 0.59 -4.24 -4.97
N ARG A 98 0.43 -4.21 -6.30
CA ARG A 98 -0.16 -3.08 -7.02
C ARG A 98 -1.40 -3.53 -7.76
N PHE A 99 -2.49 -2.79 -7.58
CA PHE A 99 -3.75 -3.09 -8.24
C PHE A 99 -4.21 -1.88 -9.05
N PRO A 100 -4.61 -2.08 -10.33
CA PRO A 100 -5.30 -1.04 -11.08
C PRO A 100 -6.58 -0.58 -10.38
N ASP A 101 -6.87 0.72 -10.39
CA ASP A 101 -8.08 1.29 -9.75
C ASP A 101 -9.36 0.65 -10.30
N ASP A 102 -9.41 0.34 -11.59
CA ASP A 102 -10.54 -0.34 -12.22
C ASP A 102 -10.69 -1.80 -11.76
N ALA A 103 -9.58 -2.51 -11.49
CA ALA A 103 -9.64 -3.85 -10.93
C ALA A 103 -10.23 -3.84 -9.51
N VAL A 104 -9.86 -2.85 -8.69
CA VAL A 104 -10.42 -2.68 -7.34
C VAL A 104 -11.91 -2.32 -7.38
N ILE A 105 -12.30 -1.41 -8.28
CA ILE A 105 -13.70 -0.99 -8.42
C ILE A 105 -14.58 -2.13 -8.92
N ASN A 106 -14.12 -2.90 -9.91
CA ASN A 106 -14.95 -3.88 -10.61
C ASN A 106 -14.85 -5.29 -10.04
N ASN A 107 -13.74 -5.63 -9.36
CA ASN A 107 -13.48 -6.99 -8.88
C ASN A 107 -12.69 -7.04 -7.58
N ILE A 108 -13.22 -6.40 -6.54
CA ILE A 108 -12.59 -6.36 -5.20
C ILE A 108 -12.35 -7.76 -4.60
N GLU A 109 -13.21 -8.75 -4.85
CA GLU A 109 -13.02 -10.10 -4.29
C GLU A 109 -11.76 -10.78 -4.84
N GLU A 110 -11.44 -10.62 -6.13
CA GLU A 110 -10.21 -11.18 -6.71
C GLU A 110 -8.96 -10.47 -6.18
N VAL A 111 -9.05 -9.16 -5.94
CA VAL A 111 -7.99 -8.38 -5.29
C VAL A 111 -7.72 -8.92 -3.88
N LEU A 112 -8.78 -9.12 -3.07
CA LEU A 112 -8.66 -9.65 -1.72
C LEU A 112 -8.08 -11.07 -1.71
N LYS A 113 -8.54 -11.94 -2.62
CA LYS A 113 -8.03 -13.31 -2.75
C LYS A 113 -6.54 -13.34 -3.12
N THR A 114 -6.11 -12.40 -3.95
CA THR A 114 -4.68 -12.24 -4.30
C THR A 114 -3.86 -11.90 -3.06
N ILE A 115 -4.35 -10.98 -2.23
CA ILE A 115 -3.70 -10.60 -0.97
C ILE A 115 -3.68 -11.78 0.01
N GLU A 116 -4.79 -12.49 0.19
CA GLU A 116 -4.88 -13.68 1.06
C GLU A 116 -3.89 -14.77 0.61
N THR A 117 -3.78 -15.00 -0.70
CA THR A 117 -2.83 -15.96 -1.27
C THR A 117 -1.38 -15.53 -1.02
N TRP A 118 -1.08 -14.24 -1.21
CA TRP A 118 0.26 -13.70 -0.91
C TRP A 118 0.62 -13.89 0.56
N ILE A 119 -0.32 -13.57 1.47
CA ILE A 119 -0.14 -13.74 2.92
C ILE A 119 0.13 -15.21 3.27
N ALA A 120 -0.67 -16.13 2.73
CA ALA A 120 -0.51 -17.57 2.98
C ALA A 120 0.86 -18.12 2.51
N ASN A 121 1.44 -17.54 1.46
CA ASN A 121 2.77 -17.91 0.97
C ASN A 121 3.89 -17.28 1.80
N ALA A 122 3.70 -16.07 2.34
CA ALA A 122 4.67 -15.40 3.20
C ALA A 122 4.79 -16.03 4.60
N GLU A 123 3.78 -16.80 5.03
CA GLU A 123 3.77 -17.52 6.32
C GLU A 123 4.47 -18.89 6.29
N GLN A 124 4.82 -19.41 5.11
CA GLN A 124 5.49 -20.71 4.93
C GLN A 124 7.01 -20.58 5.06
#